data_AF-F6UYY4-F1
#
_entry.id   AF-F6UYY4-F1
#
_cell.length_a   1.000
_cell.length_b   1.000
_cell.length_c   1.000
_cell.angle_alpha   90.00
_cell.angle_beta   90.00
_cell.angle_gamma   90.00
#
_symmetry.space_group_name_H-M   'P 1'
#
loop_
_entity.id
_entity.type
_entity.pdbx_description
1 polymer ?
#
loop_
_entity_poly.entity_id
_entity_poly.type
_entity_poly.pdbx_seq_one_letter_code
_entity_poly.pdbx_strand_id
1 'polypeptide(L)'
;MSSTMNTPSCNDTFTVPADTTLDNNYNMTPRGPDRPLLPSTSENYNIDDFQSGDSTDQEDEPKKVVPQWAKSYKLHSAIIKQYYSPPDLDKVFPGLLRPVELNQLFKKTKPRYFKRTSSAHWTHPIMPPGHISFTEQCQGFR
;
A
#
# COMPACT_ATOMS: atom_id res chain seq x y z
N MET A 1 25.78 11.30 45.23
CA MET A 1 25.95 9.95 44.65
C MET A 1 25.43 10.01 43.23
N SER A 2 26.31 10.33 42.28
CA SER A 2 25.93 10.50 40.87
C SER A 2 26.09 9.16 40.16
N SER A 3 24.98 8.60 39.66
CA SER A 3 25.01 7.34 38.90
C SER A 3 24.99 7.66 37.41
N THR A 4 26.13 7.44 36.75
CA THR A 4 26.28 7.60 35.29
C THR A 4 25.71 6.36 34.59
N MET A 5 24.72 6.55 33.73
CA MET A 5 24.15 5.52 32.85
C MET A 5 25.08 5.31 31.65
N ASN A 6 25.67 4.13 31.50
CA ASN A 6 26.36 3.74 30.28
C ASN A 6 25.33 3.35 29.21
N THR A 7 25.29 4.08 28.11
CA THR A 7 24.58 3.68 26.90
C THR A 7 25.46 2.76 26.05
N PRO A 8 24.96 1.63 25.53
CA PRO A 8 25.71 0.86 24.56
C PRO A 8 25.69 1.60 23.21
N SER A 9 26.88 1.95 22.71
CA SER A 9 27.10 2.45 21.36
C SER A 9 26.66 1.40 20.34
N CYS A 10 25.76 1.75 19.43
CA CYS A 10 25.16 0.82 18.46
C CYS A 10 25.69 1.11 17.05
N ASN A 11 27.01 1.06 16.87
CA ASN A 11 27.66 1.33 15.59
C ASN A 11 28.86 0.39 15.37
N ASP A 12 28.64 -0.93 15.34
CA ASP A 12 29.66 -1.87 14.86
C ASP A 12 29.45 -2.11 13.36
N THR A 13 30.28 -1.49 12.54
CA THR A 13 30.40 -1.83 11.11
C THR A 13 31.32 -3.05 10.99
N PHE A 14 30.75 -4.22 10.71
CA PHE A 14 31.52 -5.42 10.41
C PHE A 14 32.01 -5.39 8.97
N THR A 15 33.30 -5.11 8.75
CA THR A 15 33.94 -5.26 7.44
C THR A 15 34.33 -6.71 7.21
N VAL A 16 33.64 -7.37 6.27
CA VAL A 16 33.97 -8.72 5.81
C VAL A 16 35.31 -8.67 5.04
N PRO A 17 36.32 -9.49 5.38
CA PRO A 17 37.54 -9.58 4.58
C PRO A 17 37.22 -10.15 3.20
N ALA A 18 37.85 -9.59 2.17
CA ALA A 18 37.68 -10.00 0.77
C ALA A 18 38.26 -11.40 0.56
N ASP A 19 37.49 -12.45 0.87
CA ASP A 19 37.76 -13.81 0.42
C ASP A 19 37.32 -13.97 -1.03
N THR A 20 38.27 -14.34 -1.88
CA THR A 20 38.21 -14.44 -3.34
C THR A 20 37.38 -15.64 -3.84
N THR A 21 36.38 -16.08 -3.07
CA THR A 21 35.38 -17.04 -3.53
C THR A 21 34.06 -16.31 -3.69
N LEU A 22 33.94 -15.59 -4.81
CA LEU A 22 32.64 -15.24 -5.39
C LEU A 22 31.95 -16.52 -5.87
N ASP A 23 31.68 -17.43 -4.94
CA ASP A 23 30.62 -18.39 -5.10
C ASP A 23 29.34 -17.55 -5.03
N ASN A 24 28.71 -17.38 -6.18
CA ASN A 24 27.40 -16.74 -6.31
C ASN A 24 26.39 -17.53 -5.47
N ASN A 25 26.34 -17.27 -4.17
CA ASN A 25 25.51 -17.96 -3.18
C ASN A 25 24.02 -17.55 -3.28
N TYR A 26 23.65 -16.89 -4.37
CA TYR A 26 22.28 -16.77 -4.81
C TYR A 26 22.03 -17.89 -5.81
N ASN A 27 21.62 -19.07 -5.30
CA ASN A 27 21.00 -20.05 -6.17
C ASN A 27 19.72 -19.40 -6.73
N MET A 28 19.79 -18.91 -7.97
CA MET A 28 18.65 -18.29 -8.63
C MET A 28 17.51 -19.29 -8.65
N THR A 29 16.32 -18.88 -8.22
CA THR A 29 15.11 -19.71 -8.33
C THR A 29 15.04 -20.22 -9.77
N PRO A 30 15.00 -21.55 -10.00
CA PRO A 30 14.97 -22.10 -11.35
C PRO A 30 13.87 -21.41 -12.14
N ARG A 31 14.21 -20.90 -13.33
CA ARG A 31 13.24 -20.25 -14.21
C ARG A 31 12.12 -21.27 -14.45
N GLY A 32 10.88 -20.89 -14.10
CA GLY A 32 9.72 -21.68 -14.46
C GLY A 32 9.68 -21.90 -15.98
N PRO A 33 8.94 -22.91 -16.48
CA PRO A 33 8.85 -23.15 -17.92
C PRO A 33 8.46 -21.86 -18.65
N ASP A 34 9.12 -21.58 -19.78
CA ASP A 34 8.80 -20.43 -20.61
C ASP A 34 7.35 -20.55 -21.08
N ARG A 35 6.50 -19.65 -20.59
CA ARG A 35 5.09 -19.56 -20.96
C ARG A 35 4.91 -18.42 -21.96
N PRO A 36 4.04 -18.57 -22.96
CA PRO A 36 3.72 -17.47 -23.86
C PRO A 36 3.03 -16.36 -23.06
N LEU A 37 3.54 -15.13 -23.16
CA LEU A 37 2.93 -13.96 -22.54
C LEU A 37 1.58 -13.68 -23.20
N LEU A 38 0.51 -13.66 -22.40
CA LEU A 38 -0.81 -13.30 -22.91
C LEU A 38 -1.03 -11.78 -22.83
N PRO A 39 -1.71 -11.16 -23.81
CA PRO A 39 -2.09 -9.76 -23.71
C PRO A 39 -3.08 -9.57 -22.55
N SER A 40 -2.96 -8.47 -21.82
CA SER A 40 -3.91 -8.17 -20.74
C SER A 40 -5.32 -7.97 -21.29
N THR A 41 -6.31 -8.48 -20.56
CA THR A 41 -7.73 -8.30 -20.89
C THR A 41 -8.34 -7.19 -20.03
N SER A 42 -9.61 -6.82 -20.25
CA SER A 42 -10.31 -5.86 -19.40
C SER A 42 -10.27 -6.27 -17.91
N GLU A 43 -10.36 -7.56 -17.62
CA GLU A 43 -10.48 -8.10 -16.27
C GLU A 43 -9.19 -8.72 -15.73
N ASN A 44 -8.23 -9.08 -16.58
CA ASN A 44 -7.00 -9.76 -16.16
C ASN A 44 -5.73 -9.01 -16.60
N TYR A 45 -4.83 -8.75 -15.65
CA TYR A 45 -3.50 -8.19 -15.91
C TYR A 45 -2.45 -9.27 -16.24
N ASN A 46 -2.86 -10.54 -16.25
CA ASN A 46 -2.01 -11.72 -16.42
C ASN A 46 -0.80 -11.68 -15.48
N ILE A 47 -1.06 -11.38 -14.20
CA ILE A 47 -0.01 -11.26 -13.19
C ILE A 47 0.73 -12.59 -12.98
N ASP A 48 0.10 -13.70 -13.33
CA ASP A 48 0.67 -15.05 -13.27
C ASP A 48 1.77 -15.27 -14.30
N ASP A 49 1.87 -14.40 -15.31
CA ASP A 49 2.91 -14.45 -16.35
C ASP A 49 4.20 -13.73 -15.91
N PHE A 50 4.19 -13.00 -14.79
CA PHE A 50 5.38 -12.32 -14.28
C PHE A 50 6.37 -13.32 -13.66
N GLN A 51 7.61 -13.27 -14.15
CA GLN A 51 8.74 -13.97 -13.54
C GLN A 51 9.44 -13.04 -12.54
N SER A 52 10.11 -13.58 -11.52
CA SER A 52 10.79 -12.78 -10.49
C SER A 52 11.93 -11.89 -11.01
N GLY A 53 12.43 -12.17 -12.21
CA GLY A 53 13.44 -11.37 -12.90
C GLY A 53 12.87 -10.37 -13.91
N ASP A 54 11.54 -10.27 -14.03
CA ASP A 54 10.90 -9.29 -14.90
C ASP A 54 10.83 -7.92 -14.22
N SER A 55 11.11 -6.86 -14.97
CA SER A 55 10.94 -5.49 -14.48
C SER A 55 9.45 -5.24 -14.26
N THR A 56 9.05 -4.98 -13.01
CA THR A 56 7.63 -4.96 -12.63
C THR A 56 6.83 -3.80 -13.23
N ASP A 57 7.51 -2.71 -13.64
CA ASP A 57 6.85 -1.51 -14.15
C ASP A 57 7.57 -0.96 -15.38
N GLN A 58 7.01 -1.22 -16.56
CA GLN A 58 7.22 -0.37 -17.73
C GLN A 58 6.23 0.80 -17.59
N GLU A 59 6.57 1.77 -16.73
CA GLU A 59 5.72 2.95 -16.40
C GLU A 59 5.26 3.72 -17.65
N ASP A 60 6.08 3.69 -18.71
CA ASP A 60 5.83 4.40 -19.96
C ASP A 60 4.80 3.68 -20.89
N GLU A 61 4.47 2.41 -20.63
CA GLU A 61 3.53 1.62 -21.43
C GLU A 61 2.47 0.93 -20.54
N PRO A 62 1.36 1.61 -20.20
CA PRO A 62 0.33 1.04 -19.36
C PRO A 62 -0.28 -0.19 -20.05
N LYS A 63 -0.19 -1.36 -19.39
CA LYS A 63 -0.67 -2.64 -19.94
C LYS A 63 -2.14 -2.58 -20.41
N LYS A 64 -2.98 -1.78 -19.75
CA LYS A 64 -4.39 -1.58 -20.12
C LYS A 64 -4.64 -0.20 -20.71
N VAL A 65 -5.50 -0.18 -21.74
CA VAL A 65 -6.05 1.05 -22.30
C VAL A 65 -6.83 1.79 -21.22
N VAL A 66 -6.52 3.07 -21.02
CA VAL A 66 -7.23 3.93 -20.06
C VAL A 66 -8.72 4.00 -20.43
N PRO A 67 -9.63 3.64 -19.50
CA PRO A 67 -11.06 3.64 -19.79
C PRO A 67 -11.57 5.07 -20.00
N GLN A 68 -12.63 5.24 -20.79
CA GLN A 68 -13.09 6.55 -21.21
C GLN A 68 -13.47 7.49 -20.06
N TRP A 69 -13.95 6.97 -18.92
CA TRP A 69 -14.28 7.77 -17.74
C TRP A 69 -13.05 8.37 -17.05
N ALA A 70 -11.89 7.71 -17.16
CA ALA A 70 -10.62 8.15 -16.59
C ALA A 70 -9.82 9.07 -17.54
N LYS A 71 -10.37 9.42 -18.70
CA LYS A 71 -9.73 10.34 -19.65
C LYS A 71 -10.12 11.78 -19.35
N SER A 72 -9.12 12.66 -19.36
CA SER A 72 -9.16 14.14 -19.19
C SER A 72 -10.56 14.74 -19.04
N TYR A 73 -11.29 15.02 -20.13
CA TYR A 73 -12.57 15.73 -20.08
C TYR A 73 -13.62 15.03 -19.21
N LYS A 74 -13.80 13.71 -19.36
CA LYS A 74 -14.82 12.96 -18.60
C LYS A 74 -14.46 12.89 -17.12
N LEU A 75 -13.18 12.67 -16.82
CA LEU A 75 -12.67 12.65 -15.45
C LEU A 75 -12.86 14.02 -14.78
N HIS A 76 -12.49 15.10 -15.47
CA HIS A 76 -12.61 16.46 -14.96
C HIS A 76 -14.07 16.82 -14.65
N SER A 77 -15.00 16.53 -15.55
CA SER A 77 -16.44 16.74 -15.31
C SER A 77 -16.95 15.91 -14.11
N ALA A 78 -16.49 14.67 -13.95
CA ALA A 78 -16.88 13.82 -12.82
C ALA A 78 -16.35 14.35 -11.48
N ILE A 79 -15.10 14.83 -11.43
CA ILE A 79 -14.49 15.42 -10.24
C ILE A 79 -15.23 16.69 -9.82
N ILE A 80 -15.52 17.59 -10.77
CA ILE A 80 -16.31 18.81 -10.50
C ILE A 80 -17.67 18.44 -9.91
N LYS A 81 -18.36 17.46 -10.50
CA LYS A 81 -19.65 17.01 -10.00
C LYS A 81 -19.55 16.46 -8.57
N GLN A 82 -18.55 15.63 -8.29
CA GLN A 82 -18.32 15.07 -6.95
C GLN A 82 -17.97 16.15 -5.92
N TYR A 83 -17.27 17.21 -6.33
CA TYR A 83 -16.93 18.33 -5.46
C TYR A 83 -18.15 19.17 -5.07
N TYR A 84 -18.97 19.56 -6.05
CA TYR A 84 -20.14 20.42 -5.79
C TYR A 84 -21.38 19.66 -5.30
N SER A 85 -21.48 18.37 -5.59
CA SER A 85 -22.55 17.49 -5.12
C SER A 85 -21.95 16.23 -4.50
N PRO A 86 -21.35 16.37 -3.31
CA PRO A 86 -20.69 15.26 -2.66
C PRO A 86 -21.73 14.26 -2.12
N PRO A 87 -21.53 12.95 -2.32
CA PRO A 87 -22.43 11.92 -1.79
C PRO A 87 -22.18 11.69 -0.29
N ASP A 88 -23.19 11.16 0.39
CA ASP A 88 -23.07 10.69 1.78
C ASP A 88 -22.12 9.48 1.85
N LEU A 89 -20.88 9.71 2.30
CA LEU A 89 -19.84 8.68 2.34
C LEU A 89 -20.17 7.53 3.29
N ASP A 90 -20.90 7.79 4.37
CA ASP A 90 -21.25 6.75 5.34
C ASP A 90 -22.27 5.76 4.75
N LYS A 91 -23.16 6.26 3.86
CA LYS A 91 -24.08 5.41 3.09
C LYS A 91 -23.37 4.69 1.94
N VAL A 92 -22.45 5.35 1.24
CA VAL A 92 -21.75 4.77 0.09
C VAL A 92 -20.72 3.72 0.53
N PHE A 93 -20.02 3.97 1.63
CA PHE A 93 -18.96 3.11 2.16
C PHE A 93 -19.28 2.65 3.59
N PRO A 94 -20.26 1.74 3.76
CA PRO A 94 -20.66 1.28 5.07
C PRO A 94 -19.48 0.58 5.77
N GLY A 95 -19.15 1.04 6.97
CA GLY A 95 -18.07 0.45 7.76
C GLY A 95 -16.66 0.81 7.27
N LEU A 96 -16.49 1.98 6.63
CA LEU A 96 -15.19 2.54 6.23
C LEU A 96 -14.15 2.52 7.37
N LEU A 97 -14.61 2.73 8.61
CA LEU A 97 -13.76 2.79 9.79
C LEU A 97 -13.73 1.50 10.61
N ARG A 98 -14.18 0.37 10.04
CA ARG A 98 -14.11 -0.91 10.77
C ARG A 98 -12.65 -1.33 11.00
N PRO A 99 -12.29 -1.76 12.23
CA PRO A 99 -10.97 -2.30 12.49
C PRO A 99 -10.67 -3.50 11.58
N VAL A 100 -9.46 -3.56 11.05
CA VAL A 100 -9.02 -4.68 10.21
C VAL A 100 -8.56 -5.84 11.09
N GLU A 101 -9.18 -7.00 10.92
CA GLU A 101 -8.77 -8.24 11.57
C GLU A 101 -7.68 -8.96 10.76
N LEU A 102 -6.42 -8.79 11.16
CA LEU A 102 -5.27 -9.36 10.45
C LEU A 102 -5.30 -10.90 10.39
N ASN A 103 -5.85 -11.55 11.41
CA ASN A 103 -6.05 -13.00 11.43
C ASN A 103 -6.98 -13.48 10.30
N GLN A 104 -8.07 -12.75 10.06
CA GLN A 104 -9.01 -13.07 8.98
C GLN A 104 -8.40 -12.73 7.62
N LEU A 105 -7.75 -11.57 7.50
CA LEU A 105 -7.16 -11.10 6.25
C LEU A 105 -6.06 -12.05 5.73
N PHE A 106 -5.16 -12.50 6.61
CA PHE A 106 -4.04 -13.37 6.24
C PHE A 106 -4.32 -14.85 6.42
N LYS A 107 -5.51 -15.23 6.93
CA LYS A 107 -5.88 -16.61 7.28
C LYS A 107 -4.82 -17.32 8.14
N LYS A 108 -4.14 -16.56 9.00
CA LYS A 108 -3.03 -17.01 9.85
C LYS A 108 -3.15 -16.31 11.20
N THR A 109 -2.78 -16.99 12.27
CA THR A 109 -2.77 -16.40 13.61
C THR A 109 -1.32 -16.16 14.02
N LYS A 110 -0.93 -14.90 14.19
CA LYS A 110 0.39 -14.52 14.71
C LYS A 110 0.24 -13.71 16.00
N PRO A 111 1.05 -13.94 17.04
CA PRO A 111 1.00 -13.14 18.28
C PRO A 111 1.14 -11.63 18.05
N ARG A 112 1.90 -11.23 17.01
CA ARG A 112 2.08 -9.84 16.61
C ARG A 112 0.78 -9.15 16.17
N TYR A 113 -0.22 -9.89 15.69
CA TYR A 113 -1.50 -9.30 15.27
C TYR A 113 -2.30 -8.72 16.44
N PHE A 114 -2.07 -9.22 17.66
CA PHE A 114 -2.77 -8.80 18.88
C PHE A 114 -1.93 -7.91 19.78
N LYS A 115 -0.60 -8.01 19.70
CA LYS A 115 0.33 -7.15 20.44
C LYS A 115 0.50 -5.82 19.71
N ARG A 116 0.13 -4.72 20.34
CA ARG A 116 0.36 -3.37 19.80
C ARG A 116 1.19 -2.52 20.76
N THR A 117 1.83 -1.50 20.22
CA THR A 117 2.58 -0.48 20.97
C THR A 117 1.81 0.85 20.96
N SER A 118 2.42 1.96 21.36
CA SER A 118 1.79 3.30 21.42
C SER A 118 1.09 3.74 20.12
N SER A 119 1.49 3.21 18.96
CA SER A 119 0.82 3.41 17.66
C SER A 119 -0.66 2.98 17.61
N ALA A 120 -1.10 2.18 18.58
CA ALA A 120 -2.49 1.76 18.72
C ALA A 120 -3.38 2.72 19.46
N HIS A 121 -2.79 3.63 20.23
CA HIS A 121 -3.49 4.48 21.15
C HIS A 121 -3.68 5.85 20.51
N TRP A 122 -4.86 6.07 19.96
CA TRP A 122 -5.27 7.36 19.41
C TRP A 122 -6.10 8.10 20.46
N THR A 123 -5.55 9.21 20.98
CA THR A 123 -6.19 10.02 22.04
C THR A 123 -7.26 10.97 21.50
N HIS A 124 -7.24 11.22 20.20
CA HIS A 124 -8.24 12.02 19.50
C HIS A 124 -9.23 11.10 18.80
N PRO A 125 -10.51 11.49 18.72
CA PRO A 125 -11.47 10.71 17.98
C PRO A 125 -11.04 10.63 16.51
N ILE A 126 -11.24 9.46 15.90
CA ILE A 126 -10.89 9.22 14.48
C ILE A 126 -11.66 10.18 13.56
N MET A 127 -12.79 10.71 14.03
CA MET A 127 -13.53 11.81 13.40
C MET A 127 -13.71 12.97 14.38
N PRO A 128 -13.55 14.24 13.97
CA PRO A 128 -13.77 15.38 14.84
C PRO A 128 -15.24 15.48 15.32
N PRO A 129 -15.51 16.04 16.52
CA PRO A 129 -16.86 16.31 16.99
C PRO A 129 -17.56 17.29 16.04
N GLY A 130 -18.72 16.92 15.51
CA GLY A 130 -19.43 17.72 14.50
C GLY A 130 -19.08 17.38 13.04
N HIS A 131 -18.51 16.19 12.78
CA HIS A 131 -18.34 15.65 11.42
C HIS A 131 -19.70 15.37 10.75
N ILE A 132 -20.30 16.44 10.27
CA ILE A 132 -20.92 16.53 8.95
C ILE A 132 -20.04 15.76 7.98
N SER A 133 -20.63 14.88 7.17
CA SER A 133 -19.92 14.07 6.18
C SER A 133 -18.86 14.91 5.43
N PHE A 134 -17.79 14.28 4.94
CA PHE A 134 -16.70 14.89 4.16
C PHE A 134 -17.16 15.96 3.12
N THR A 135 -18.42 15.89 2.73
CA THR A 135 -19.24 16.81 1.94
C THR A 135 -19.28 18.28 2.39
N GLU A 136 -19.20 18.62 3.69
CA GLU A 136 -19.38 20.02 4.12
C GLU A 136 -18.07 20.82 4.28
N GLN A 137 -16.91 20.17 4.15
CA GLN A 137 -15.60 20.84 4.24
C GLN A 137 -15.35 21.81 3.05
N CYS A 138 -16.12 21.70 1.96
CA CYS A 138 -15.95 22.50 0.75
C CYS A 138 -16.79 23.79 0.69
N GLN A 139 -17.63 24.08 1.70
CA GLN A 139 -18.50 25.27 1.69
C GLN A 139 -17.81 26.56 2.17
N GLY A 140 -16.56 26.47 2.63
CA GLY A 140 -15.82 27.59 3.26
C GLY A 140 -14.93 28.44 2.35
N PHE A 141 -14.82 28.14 1.05
CA PHE A 141 -14.07 28.97 0.11
C PHE A 141 -15.04 29.70 -0.83
N ARG A 142 -15.56 30.84 -0.38
CA ARG A 142 -16.04 31.92 -1.24
C ARG A 142 -15.14 33.12 -1.08
#